data_AF-A0A8T5S4J8-F1
#
_entry.id   AF-A0A8T5S4J8-F1
#
_cell.length_a   1.000
_cell.length_b   1.000
_cell.length_c   1.000
_cell.angle_alpha   90.00
_cell.angle_beta   90.00
_cell.angle_gamma   90.00
#
_symmetry.space_group_name_H-M   'P 1'
#
loop_
_entity.id
_entity.type
_entity.pdbx_description
1 polymer ?
#
loop_
_entity_poly.entity_id
_entity_poly.type
_entity_poly.pdbx_seq_one_letter_code
_entity_poly.pdbx_strand_id
1 'polypeptide(L)'
;MTFNNNFVKYKQKKGLLEELSVYQSFVLKKIDIKDFKSALSKIDSALTLIEEFQSYFDLKPELKKFSEIRQKVQSEFDNRRNIYIRRYNNLLKEPLTETNLEDFLKLLAMLKNEVDNNLNKYDLYDLQGNIITYFTFIKKLYTIISSYKVLNYNDASGKILKFVKDYKVNNYPNLKDLVSIIYQNLLFLQFKLMSENYDKLSLRDISEMLAIAPEKVEDIINLIIDKQKSPIKKYTKYNNELTFNR
;
A
#
# COMPACT_ATOMS: atom_id res chain seq x y z
N MET A 1 -35.25 -22.36 -21.73
CA MET A 1 -33.89 -22.68 -22.22
C MET A 1 -33.72 -22.01 -23.58
N THR A 2 -32.97 -20.92 -23.64
CA THR A 2 -32.70 -20.18 -24.88
C THR A 2 -31.62 -20.92 -25.66
N PHE A 3 -32.03 -21.69 -26.68
CA PHE A 3 -31.11 -22.28 -27.64
C PHE A 3 -30.43 -21.16 -28.45
N ASN A 4 -29.10 -21.22 -28.47
CA ASN A 4 -28.19 -20.19 -28.95
C ASN A 4 -28.36 -19.95 -30.47
N ASN A 5 -28.71 -18.72 -30.88
CA ASN A 5 -28.86 -18.30 -32.28
C ASN A 5 -27.57 -18.49 -33.12
N ASN A 6 -26.41 -18.70 -32.48
CA ASN A 6 -25.13 -18.96 -33.14
C ASN A 6 -25.09 -20.29 -33.90
N PHE A 7 -25.90 -21.29 -33.55
CA PHE A 7 -25.91 -22.59 -34.25
C PHE A 7 -26.30 -22.50 -35.73
N VAL A 8 -27.13 -21.51 -36.07
CA VAL A 8 -27.53 -21.26 -37.47
C VAL A 8 -26.39 -20.64 -38.29
N LYS A 9 -25.40 -20.03 -37.62
CA LYS A 9 -24.35 -19.21 -38.27
C LYS A 9 -23.30 -20.06 -39.00
N TYR A 10 -22.91 -21.23 -38.47
CA TYR A 10 -21.87 -22.07 -39.09
C TYR A 10 -22.40 -23.44 -39.49
N LYS A 11 -22.71 -23.59 -40.79
CA LYS A 11 -23.09 -24.87 -41.38
C LYS A 11 -21.90 -25.81 -41.65
N GLN A 12 -20.68 -25.27 -41.68
CA GLN A 12 -19.45 -26.01 -42.01
C GLN A 12 -18.28 -25.53 -41.13
N LYS A 13 -17.40 -26.48 -40.75
CA LYS A 13 -16.17 -26.21 -39.98
C LYS A 13 -15.32 -25.10 -40.59
N LYS A 14 -15.25 -25.03 -41.92
CA LYS A 14 -14.44 -24.03 -42.65
C LYS A 14 -14.78 -22.59 -42.27
N GLY A 15 -16.07 -22.23 -42.22
CA GLY A 15 -16.48 -20.87 -41.87
C GLY A 15 -16.13 -20.48 -40.43
N LEU A 16 -16.17 -21.44 -39.51
CA LEU A 16 -15.72 -21.25 -38.13
C LEU A 16 -14.20 -21.03 -38.06
N LEU A 17 -13.42 -21.81 -38.81
CA LEU A 17 -11.96 -21.64 -38.88
C LEU A 17 -11.57 -20.29 -39.49
N GLU A 18 -12.32 -19.82 -40.49
CA GLU A 18 -12.13 -18.48 -41.07
C GLU A 18 -12.38 -17.39 -40.01
N GLU A 19 -13.46 -17.46 -39.23
CA GLU A 19 -13.69 -16.49 -38.15
C GLU A 19 -12.60 -16.56 -37.06
N LEU A 20 -12.17 -17.76 -36.66
CA LEU A 20 -11.06 -17.92 -35.71
C LEU A 20 -9.74 -17.35 -36.26
N SER A 21 -9.49 -17.46 -37.56
CA SER A 21 -8.32 -16.84 -38.19
C SER A 21 -8.38 -15.30 -38.12
N VAL A 22 -9.57 -14.73 -38.27
CA VAL A 22 -9.82 -13.29 -38.11
C VAL A 22 -9.54 -12.86 -36.67
N TYR A 23 -10.04 -13.59 -35.67
CA TYR A 23 -9.69 -13.36 -34.25
C TYR A 23 -8.19 -13.37 -34.03
N GLN A 24 -7.49 -14.39 -34.54
CA GLN A 24 -6.04 -14.50 -34.41
C GLN A 24 -5.33 -13.28 -35.02
N SER A 25 -5.76 -12.81 -36.19
CA SER A 25 -5.17 -11.64 -36.83
C SER A 25 -5.34 -10.36 -35.99
N PHE A 26 -6.49 -10.19 -35.34
CA PHE A 26 -6.72 -9.07 -34.43
C PHE A 26 -5.86 -9.18 -33.18
N VAL A 27 -5.75 -10.37 -32.60
CA VAL A 27 -4.91 -10.61 -31.42
C VAL A 27 -3.45 -10.25 -31.71
N LEU A 28 -2.90 -10.70 -32.84
CA LEU A 28 -1.52 -10.38 -33.23
C LEU A 28 -1.31 -8.87 -33.39
N LYS A 29 -2.22 -8.17 -34.10
CA LYS A 29 -2.19 -6.71 -34.22
C LYS A 29 -2.22 -5.99 -32.87
N LYS A 30 -3.00 -6.51 -31.91
CA LYS A 30 -3.09 -5.95 -30.55
C LYS A 30 -1.81 -6.18 -29.74
N ILE A 31 -1.18 -7.34 -29.89
CA ILE A 31 0.12 -7.64 -29.29
C ILE A 31 1.19 -6.69 -29.83
N ASP A 32 1.23 -6.44 -31.15
CA ASP A 32 2.23 -5.57 -31.79
C ASP A 32 2.21 -4.14 -31.23
N ILE A 33 1.01 -3.60 -30.97
CA ILE A 33 0.84 -2.27 -30.35
C ILE A 33 0.89 -2.30 -28.81
N LYS A 34 1.21 -3.45 -28.21
CA LYS A 34 1.29 -3.68 -26.75
C LYS A 34 -0.04 -3.41 -26.02
N ASP A 35 -1.16 -3.64 -26.68
CA ASP A 35 -2.52 -3.56 -26.12
C ASP A 35 -2.97 -4.96 -25.67
N PHE A 36 -2.26 -5.46 -24.64
CA PHE A 36 -2.42 -6.83 -24.15
C PHE A 36 -3.80 -7.08 -23.54
N LYS A 37 -4.40 -6.09 -22.86
CA LYS A 37 -5.76 -6.22 -22.31
C LYS A 37 -6.79 -6.49 -23.40
N SER A 38 -6.74 -5.73 -24.51
CA SER A 38 -7.62 -5.99 -25.65
C SER A 38 -7.30 -7.30 -26.34
N ALA A 39 -6.01 -7.68 -26.44
CA ALA A 39 -5.61 -8.97 -26.98
C ALA A 39 -6.21 -10.13 -26.17
N LEU A 40 -6.11 -10.10 -24.84
CA LEU A 40 -6.70 -11.10 -23.93
C LEU A 40 -8.22 -11.21 -24.12
N SER A 41 -8.94 -10.08 -24.15
CA SER A 41 -10.39 -10.08 -24.39
C SER A 41 -10.78 -10.73 -25.72
N LYS A 42 -9.99 -10.52 -26.78
CA LYS A 42 -10.22 -11.16 -28.09
C LYS A 42 -9.86 -12.64 -28.09
N ILE A 43 -8.84 -13.05 -27.35
CA ILE A 43 -8.50 -14.47 -27.15
C ILE A 43 -9.62 -15.17 -26.38
N ASP A 44 -10.12 -14.58 -25.30
CA ASP A 44 -11.21 -15.15 -24.50
C ASP A 44 -12.48 -15.31 -25.35
N SER A 45 -12.80 -14.32 -26.20
CA SER A 45 -13.92 -14.42 -27.15
C SER A 45 -13.76 -15.60 -28.13
N ALA A 46 -12.54 -15.80 -28.65
CA ALA A 46 -12.24 -16.92 -29.55
C ALA A 46 -12.30 -18.27 -28.83
N LEU A 47 -11.84 -18.34 -27.57
CA LEU A 47 -11.93 -19.54 -26.75
C LEU A 47 -13.38 -19.91 -26.44
N THR A 48 -14.23 -18.94 -26.08
CA THR A 48 -15.68 -19.18 -25.92
C THR A 48 -16.29 -19.72 -27.21
N LEU A 49 -15.94 -19.14 -28.37
CA LEU A 49 -16.43 -19.64 -29.64
C LEU A 49 -15.96 -21.08 -29.94
N ILE A 50 -14.73 -21.44 -29.58
CA ILE A 50 -14.23 -22.81 -29.72
C ILE A 50 -15.02 -23.76 -28.80
N GLU A 51 -15.22 -23.40 -27.53
CA GLU A 51 -15.97 -24.19 -26.56
C GLU A 51 -17.42 -24.44 -27.00
N GLU A 52 -18.09 -23.41 -27.55
CA GLU A 52 -19.46 -23.52 -28.06
C GLU A 52 -19.62 -24.54 -29.19
N PHE A 53 -18.58 -24.72 -30.03
CA PHE A 53 -18.64 -25.56 -31.24
C PHE A 53 -17.80 -26.86 -31.15
N GLN A 54 -17.09 -27.10 -30.04
CA GLN A 54 -16.20 -28.25 -29.85
C GLN A 54 -16.93 -29.61 -29.91
N SER A 55 -18.21 -29.66 -29.55
CA SER A 55 -19.03 -30.88 -29.64
C SER A 55 -19.51 -31.20 -31.06
N TYR A 56 -19.40 -30.24 -31.99
CA TYR A 56 -19.83 -30.37 -33.38
C TYR A 56 -18.66 -30.53 -34.35
N PHE A 57 -17.54 -29.90 -34.04
CA PHE A 57 -16.32 -29.97 -34.83
C PHE A 57 -15.11 -30.29 -33.94
N ASP A 58 -14.16 -31.08 -34.43
CA ASP A 58 -12.89 -31.27 -33.73
C ASP A 58 -12.02 -30.01 -33.82
N LEU A 59 -12.04 -29.20 -32.75
CA LEU A 59 -11.30 -27.93 -32.64
C LEU A 59 -10.13 -28.00 -31.64
N LYS A 60 -9.67 -29.21 -31.30
CA LYS A 60 -8.52 -29.39 -30.38
C LYS A 60 -7.27 -28.63 -30.82
N PRO A 61 -6.89 -28.58 -32.12
CA PRO A 61 -5.74 -27.80 -32.57
C PRO A 61 -5.89 -26.30 -32.31
N GLU A 62 -7.07 -25.74 -32.61
CA GLU A 62 -7.38 -24.33 -32.42
C GLU A 62 -7.43 -23.97 -30.94
N LEU A 63 -8.03 -24.82 -30.10
CA LEU A 63 -8.06 -24.66 -28.65
C LEU A 63 -6.64 -24.57 -28.09
N LYS A 64 -5.77 -25.51 -28.48
CA LYS A 64 -4.36 -25.52 -28.06
C LYS A 64 -3.66 -24.23 -28.49
N LYS A 65 -3.83 -23.82 -29.74
CA LYS A 65 -3.22 -22.61 -30.30
C LYS A 65 -3.63 -21.35 -29.55
N PHE A 66 -4.93 -21.12 -29.35
CA PHE A 66 -5.41 -19.94 -28.62
C PHE A 66 -5.01 -19.98 -27.14
N SER A 67 -4.97 -21.15 -26.52
CA SER A 67 -4.50 -21.30 -25.13
C SER A 67 -3.01 -20.94 -24.99
N GLU A 68 -2.16 -21.38 -25.92
CA GLU A 68 -0.74 -21.02 -25.95
C GLU A 68 -0.53 -19.51 -26.15
N ILE A 69 -1.30 -18.90 -27.05
CA ILE A 69 -1.27 -17.44 -27.25
C ILE A 69 -1.72 -16.73 -25.97
N ARG A 70 -2.81 -17.19 -25.34
CA ARG A 70 -3.32 -16.62 -24.08
C ARG A 70 -2.26 -16.59 -23.00
N GLN A 71 -1.58 -17.72 -22.77
CA GLN A 71 -0.55 -17.81 -21.74
C GLN A 71 0.60 -16.84 -22.00
N LYS A 72 1.06 -16.71 -23.24
CA LYS A 72 2.13 -15.77 -23.61
C LYS A 72 1.71 -14.32 -23.37
N VAL A 73 0.51 -13.95 -23.83
CA VAL A 73 -0.02 -12.59 -23.67
C VAL A 73 -0.26 -12.26 -22.19
N GLN A 74 -0.80 -13.20 -21.42
CA GLN A 74 -1.04 -13.05 -19.99
C GLN A 74 0.27 -12.85 -19.23
N SER A 75 1.29 -13.66 -19.51
CA SER A 75 2.62 -13.51 -18.90
C SER A 75 3.23 -12.12 -19.16
N GLU A 76 3.15 -11.63 -20.40
CA GLU A 76 3.62 -10.29 -20.73
C GLU A 76 2.81 -9.19 -20.03
N PHE A 77 1.48 -9.31 -20.03
CA PHE A 77 0.59 -8.39 -19.32
C PHE A 77 0.93 -8.31 -17.83
N ASP A 78 1.03 -9.46 -17.17
CA ASP A 78 1.36 -9.56 -15.75
C ASP A 78 2.76 -9.03 -15.45
N ASN A 79 3.74 -9.31 -16.31
CA ASN A 79 5.09 -8.76 -16.16
C ASN A 79 5.08 -7.23 -16.21
N ARG A 80 4.33 -6.62 -17.14
CA ARG A 80 4.21 -5.16 -17.22
C ARG A 80 3.52 -4.59 -16.00
N ARG A 81 2.41 -5.20 -15.57
CA ARG A 81 1.66 -4.82 -14.37
C ARG A 81 2.55 -4.91 -13.11
N ASN A 82 3.31 -5.99 -12.98
CA ASN A 82 4.18 -6.25 -11.84
C ASN A 82 5.34 -5.25 -11.69
N ILE A 83 5.77 -4.58 -12.75
CA ILE A 83 6.79 -3.52 -12.65
C ILE A 83 6.30 -2.40 -11.72
N TYR A 84 5.05 -1.95 -11.89
CA TYR A 84 4.48 -0.87 -11.07
C TYR A 84 4.25 -1.32 -9.62
N ILE A 85 3.73 -2.53 -9.44
CA ILE A 85 3.49 -3.11 -8.11
C ILE A 85 4.81 -3.25 -7.34
N ARG A 86 5.86 -3.75 -8.00
CA ARG A 86 7.19 -3.87 -7.37
C ARG A 86 7.75 -2.50 -7.00
N ARG A 87 7.64 -1.50 -7.88
CA ARG A 87 8.07 -0.13 -7.57
C ARG A 87 7.37 0.42 -6.33
N TYR A 88 6.04 0.29 -6.27
CA TYR A 88 5.26 0.73 -5.11
C TYR A 88 5.68 0.00 -3.83
N ASN A 89 5.75 -1.33 -3.88
CA ASN A 89 6.15 -2.13 -2.72
C ASN A 89 7.58 -1.86 -2.25
N ASN A 90 8.49 -1.51 -3.17
CA ASN A 90 9.85 -1.11 -2.83
C ASN A 90 9.85 0.23 -2.11
N LEU A 91 9.11 1.24 -2.61
CA LEU A 91 8.95 2.51 -1.91
C LEU A 91 8.41 2.30 -0.48
N LEU A 92 7.40 1.43 -0.31
CA LEU A 92 6.86 1.14 1.03
C LEU A 92 7.85 0.51 2.01
N LYS A 93 8.95 -0.06 1.52
CA LYS A 93 10.04 -0.64 2.33
C LYS A 93 11.17 0.34 2.60
N GLU A 94 11.21 1.47 1.90
CA GLU A 94 12.24 2.48 2.14
C GLU A 94 12.05 3.11 3.53
N PRO A 95 13.13 3.29 4.30
CA PRO A 95 13.05 4.00 5.57
C PRO A 95 12.49 5.40 5.36
N LEU A 96 11.42 5.73 6.08
CA LEU A 96 10.79 7.04 6.01
C LEU A 96 11.10 7.84 7.27
N THR A 97 11.61 9.05 7.09
CA THR A 97 11.98 10.00 8.14
C THR A 97 11.32 11.35 7.86
N GLU A 98 11.28 12.24 8.84
CA GLU A 98 10.80 13.62 8.60
C GLU A 98 11.67 14.35 7.57
N THR A 99 12.96 14.01 7.48
CA THR A 99 13.93 14.67 6.59
C THR A 99 13.83 14.20 5.14
N ASN A 100 13.44 12.95 4.87
CA ASN A 100 13.33 12.41 3.52
C ASN A 100 11.88 12.35 3.00
N LEU A 101 10.90 12.74 3.83
CA LEU A 101 9.47 12.66 3.51
C LEU A 101 9.11 13.39 2.21
N GLU A 102 9.72 14.55 1.96
CA GLU A 102 9.46 15.32 0.74
C GLU A 102 9.94 14.59 -0.52
N ASP A 103 11.15 14.04 -0.50
CA ASP A 103 11.71 13.32 -1.64
C ASP A 103 10.96 12.01 -1.88
N PHE A 104 10.59 11.31 -0.81
CA PHE A 104 9.68 10.17 -0.88
C PHE A 104 8.36 10.53 -1.58
N LEU A 105 7.77 11.69 -1.26
CA LEU A 105 6.52 12.13 -1.87
C LEU A 105 6.67 12.45 -3.35
N LYS A 106 7.80 13.03 -3.76
CA LYS A 106 8.11 13.23 -5.18
C LYS A 106 8.14 11.89 -5.91
N LEU A 107 8.81 10.88 -5.37
CA LEU A 107 8.87 9.53 -5.94
C LEU A 107 7.49 8.87 -6.02
N LEU A 108 6.70 8.96 -4.95
CA LEU A 108 5.35 8.41 -4.93
C LEU A 108 4.43 9.13 -5.94
N ALA A 109 4.56 10.46 -6.09
CA ALA A 109 3.78 11.24 -7.04
C ALA A 109 4.17 10.92 -8.50
N MET A 110 5.46 10.73 -8.78
CA MET A 110 5.93 10.26 -10.08
C MET A 110 5.33 8.89 -10.40
N LEU A 111 5.41 7.93 -9.46
CA LEU A 111 4.80 6.61 -9.65
C LEU A 111 3.28 6.69 -9.85
N LYS A 112 2.59 7.55 -9.09
CA LYS A 112 1.15 7.77 -9.28
C LYS A 112 0.83 8.24 -10.70
N ASN A 113 1.57 9.21 -11.22
CA ASN A 113 1.37 9.72 -12.58
C ASN A 113 1.63 8.63 -13.62
N GLU A 114 2.68 7.82 -13.45
CA GLU A 114 2.95 6.67 -14.32
C GLU A 114 1.80 5.64 -14.30
N VAL A 115 1.26 5.35 -13.12
CA VAL A 115 0.12 4.44 -12.92
C VAL A 115 -1.14 4.99 -13.58
N ASP A 116 -1.48 6.26 -13.35
CA ASP A 116 -2.65 6.93 -13.92
C ASP A 116 -2.61 6.90 -15.46
N ASN A 117 -1.44 7.19 -16.04
CA ASN A 117 -1.24 7.18 -17.50
C ASN A 117 -1.37 5.77 -18.11
N ASN A 118 -1.20 4.71 -17.32
CA ASN A 118 -1.26 3.32 -17.78
C ASN A 118 -2.42 2.52 -17.15
N LEU A 119 -3.36 3.21 -16.51
CA LEU A 119 -4.40 2.61 -15.66
C LEU A 119 -5.22 1.56 -16.40
N ASN A 120 -5.79 1.95 -17.54
CA ASN A 120 -6.58 1.07 -18.41
C ASN A 120 -5.72 -0.02 -19.05
N LYS A 121 -4.48 0.33 -19.42
CA LYS A 121 -3.61 -0.50 -20.24
C LYS A 121 -3.13 -1.76 -19.52
N TYR A 122 -2.84 -1.62 -18.22
CA TYR A 122 -2.34 -2.72 -17.38
C TYR A 122 -3.23 -3.03 -16.18
N ASP A 123 -4.46 -2.53 -16.17
CA ASP A 123 -5.45 -2.78 -15.13
C ASP A 123 -4.91 -2.48 -13.72
N LEU A 124 -4.51 -1.23 -13.51
CA LEU A 124 -3.81 -0.75 -12.30
C LEU A 124 -4.73 -0.06 -11.29
N TYR A 125 -6.05 -0.26 -11.36
CA TYR A 125 -7.02 0.42 -10.51
C TYR A 125 -6.83 0.13 -9.02
N ASP A 126 -6.49 -1.12 -8.69
CA ASP A 126 -6.18 -1.52 -7.32
C ASP A 126 -4.93 -0.79 -6.80
N LEU A 127 -3.87 -0.74 -7.61
CA LEU A 127 -2.64 -0.05 -7.26
C LEU A 127 -2.85 1.46 -7.11
N GLN A 128 -3.63 2.07 -8.00
CA GLN A 128 -4.00 3.48 -7.92
C GLN A 128 -4.76 3.77 -6.61
N GLY A 129 -5.73 2.93 -6.25
CA GLY A 129 -6.47 3.04 -4.99
C GLY A 129 -5.54 2.97 -3.76
N ASN A 130 -4.58 2.06 -3.78
CA ASN A 130 -3.58 1.92 -2.72
C ASN A 130 -2.68 3.15 -2.59
N ILE A 131 -2.20 3.70 -3.72
CA ILE A 131 -1.39 4.92 -3.74
C ILE A 131 -2.19 6.12 -3.18
N ILE A 132 -3.45 6.29 -3.58
CA ILE A 132 -4.32 7.36 -3.08
C ILE A 132 -4.56 7.24 -1.57
N THR A 133 -4.80 6.01 -1.11
CA THR A 133 -4.97 5.71 0.31
C THR A 133 -3.72 6.09 1.10
N TYR A 134 -2.55 5.72 0.58
CA TYR A 134 -1.26 6.09 1.19
C TYR A 134 -1.07 7.61 1.27
N PHE A 135 -1.37 8.37 0.19
CA PHE A 135 -1.34 9.83 0.22
C PHE A 135 -2.25 10.43 1.31
N THR A 136 -3.40 9.81 1.57
CA THR A 136 -4.30 10.24 2.64
C THR A 136 -3.65 10.08 4.02
N PHE A 137 -2.92 9.00 4.24
CA PHE A 137 -2.13 8.84 5.47
C PHE A 137 -1.00 9.86 5.57
N ILE A 138 -0.26 10.13 4.50
CA ILE A 138 0.80 11.15 4.53
C ILE A 138 0.25 12.53 4.90
N LYS A 139 -0.93 12.92 4.38
CA LYS A 139 -1.59 14.17 4.77
C LYS A 139 -1.88 14.24 6.27
N LYS A 140 -2.43 13.15 6.83
CA LYS A 140 -2.65 13.04 8.29
C LYS A 140 -1.34 13.14 9.07
N LEU A 141 -0.26 12.56 8.54
CA LEU A 141 1.07 12.61 9.15
C LEU A 141 1.63 14.03 9.20
N TYR A 142 1.47 14.83 8.15
CA TYR A 142 1.85 16.25 8.18
C TYR A 142 1.09 17.03 9.25
N THR A 143 -0.19 16.73 9.47
CA THR A 143 -0.96 17.34 10.56
C THR A 143 -0.37 16.98 11.93
N ILE A 144 0.06 15.72 12.12
CA ILE A 144 0.75 15.27 13.33
C ILE A 144 2.07 16.02 13.51
N ILE A 145 2.92 16.05 12.48
CA ILE A 145 4.24 16.71 12.52
C ILE A 145 4.06 18.21 12.82
N SER A 146 3.04 18.85 12.25
CA SER A 146 2.71 20.25 12.52
C SER A 146 2.29 20.48 13.97
N SER A 147 1.41 19.64 14.53
CA SER A 147 0.99 19.73 15.94
C SER A 147 2.16 19.49 16.90
N TYR A 148 3.02 18.52 16.56
CA TYR A 148 4.24 18.20 17.29
C TYR A 148 5.21 19.39 17.36
N LYS A 149 5.40 20.12 16.24
CA LYS A 149 6.27 21.31 16.19
C LYS A 149 5.82 22.48 17.07
N VAL A 150 4.52 22.55 17.39
CA VAL A 150 3.95 23.59 18.28
C VAL A 150 3.92 23.13 19.75
N LEU A 151 4.50 21.96 20.07
CA LEU A 151 4.61 21.40 21.43
C LEU A 151 3.26 21.20 22.16
N ASN A 152 2.15 21.08 21.43
CA ASN A 152 0.87 20.71 22.05
C ASN A 152 0.79 19.19 22.21
N TYR A 153 1.28 18.69 23.34
CA TYR A 153 1.37 17.25 23.62
C TYR A 153 0.03 16.53 23.47
N ASN A 154 -1.03 17.04 24.10
CA ASN A 154 -2.34 16.37 24.11
C ASN A 154 -2.95 16.28 22.69
N ASP A 155 -2.85 17.35 21.90
CA ASP A 155 -3.32 17.34 20.51
C ASP A 155 -2.48 16.40 19.63
N ALA A 156 -1.15 16.47 19.74
CA ALA A 156 -0.24 15.61 18.96
C ALA A 156 -0.42 14.13 19.31
N SER A 157 -0.44 13.80 20.61
CA SER A 157 -0.65 12.43 21.12
C SER A 157 -2.00 11.87 20.69
N GLY A 158 -3.08 12.64 20.82
CA GLY A 158 -4.42 12.24 20.36
C GLY A 158 -4.47 11.96 18.86
N LYS A 159 -3.85 12.82 18.04
CA LYS A 159 -3.75 12.62 16.58
C LYS A 159 -2.92 11.39 16.22
N ILE A 160 -1.80 11.15 16.90
CA ILE A 160 -0.97 9.93 16.70
C ILE A 160 -1.77 8.68 17.03
N LEU A 161 -2.46 8.63 18.17
CA LEU A 161 -3.25 7.45 18.56
C LEU A 161 -4.39 7.18 17.59
N LYS A 162 -5.06 8.24 17.10
CA LYS A 162 -6.08 8.12 16.05
C LYS A 162 -5.48 7.59 14.75
N PHE A 163 -4.33 8.12 14.33
CA PHE A 163 -3.59 7.63 13.17
C PHE A 163 -3.22 6.14 13.32
N VAL A 164 -2.73 5.74 14.50
CA VAL A 164 -2.39 4.34 14.81
C VAL A 164 -3.60 3.42 14.63
N LYS A 165 -4.77 3.83 15.11
CA LYS A 165 -6.02 3.08 14.94
C LYS A 165 -6.43 2.99 13.47
N ASP A 166 -6.38 4.11 12.73
CA ASP A 166 -6.77 4.17 11.33
C ASP A 166 -5.82 3.34 10.42
N TYR A 167 -4.51 3.36 10.70
CA TYR A 167 -3.55 2.66 9.84
C TYR A 167 -3.52 1.16 10.11
N LYS A 168 -3.93 0.64 11.27
CA LYS A 168 -3.85 -0.81 11.60
C LYS A 168 -4.47 -1.75 10.56
N VAL A 169 -5.46 -1.26 9.81
CA VAL A 169 -6.12 -2.01 8.73
C VAL A 169 -5.24 -2.12 7.47
N ASN A 170 -4.23 -1.26 7.34
CA ASN A 170 -3.35 -1.13 6.18
C ASN A 170 -1.91 -1.53 6.54
N ASN A 171 -1.24 -2.28 5.67
CA ASN A 171 0.13 -2.73 5.90
C ASN A 171 1.17 -1.76 5.31
N TYR A 172 1.42 -0.65 6.00
CA TYR A 172 2.44 0.35 5.62
C TYR A 172 3.58 0.39 6.65
N PRO A 173 4.65 -0.42 6.47
CA PRO A 173 5.69 -0.57 7.48
C PRO A 173 6.50 0.71 7.69
N ASN A 174 6.88 1.40 6.62
CA ASN A 174 7.64 2.65 6.72
C ASN A 174 6.88 3.79 7.46
N LEU A 175 5.56 3.88 7.28
CA LEU A 175 4.72 4.83 8.05
C LEU A 175 4.67 4.46 9.53
N LYS A 176 4.56 3.17 9.85
CA LYS A 176 4.58 2.68 11.23
C LYS A 176 5.87 3.10 11.95
N ASP A 177 7.00 2.93 11.28
CA ASP A 177 8.31 3.27 11.83
C ASP A 177 8.42 4.79 12.07
N LEU A 178 8.05 5.61 11.07
CA LEU A 178 8.07 7.06 11.21
C LEU A 178 7.16 7.56 12.34
N VAL A 179 5.92 7.07 12.42
CA VAL A 179 4.98 7.46 13.48
C VAL A 179 5.50 7.05 14.86
N SER A 180 6.14 5.89 14.97
CA SER A 180 6.75 5.44 16.21
C SER A 180 7.90 6.37 16.63
N ILE A 181 8.75 6.79 15.69
CA ILE A 181 9.82 7.77 15.94
C ILE A 181 9.24 9.12 16.39
N ILE A 182 8.22 9.63 15.70
CA ILE A 182 7.56 10.90 16.05
C ILE A 182 6.98 10.82 17.47
N TYR A 183 6.30 9.72 17.82
CA TYR A 183 5.74 9.55 19.16
C TYR A 183 6.81 9.48 20.24
N GLN A 184 7.92 8.76 20.00
CA GLN A 184 9.05 8.73 20.92
C GLN A 184 9.69 10.10 21.11
N ASN A 185 9.83 10.88 20.04
CA ASN A 185 10.38 12.23 20.13
C ASN A 185 9.44 13.17 20.89
N LEU A 186 8.12 13.05 20.68
CA LEU A 186 7.11 13.79 21.44
C LEU A 186 7.22 13.51 22.95
N LEU A 187 7.32 12.23 23.33
CA LEU A 187 7.51 11.84 24.72
C LEU A 187 8.83 12.38 25.27
N PHE A 188 9.93 12.23 24.52
CA PHE A 188 11.24 12.73 24.95
C PHE A 188 11.21 14.24 25.25
N LEU A 189 10.62 15.04 24.35
CA LEU A 189 10.47 16.48 24.55
C LEU A 189 9.62 16.80 25.79
N GLN A 190 8.54 16.05 26.00
CA GLN A 190 7.67 16.26 27.16
C GLN A 190 8.37 15.93 28.48
N PHE A 191 9.15 14.85 28.53
CA PHE A 191 9.98 14.53 29.70
C PHE A 191 11.08 15.58 29.92
N LYS A 192 11.63 16.18 28.85
CA LYS A 192 12.57 17.29 28.97
C LYS A 192 11.91 18.53 29.58
N LEU A 193 10.72 18.90 29.13
CA LEU A 193 9.95 19.99 29.74
C LEU A 193 9.63 19.71 31.22
N MET A 194 9.34 18.45 31.58
CA MET A 194 9.16 18.07 32.97
C MET A 194 10.46 18.21 33.78
N SER A 195 11.61 17.81 33.23
CA SER A 195 12.91 17.94 33.91
C SER A 195 13.32 19.39 34.20
N GLU A 196 12.87 20.33 33.37
CA GLU A 196 13.11 21.76 33.56
C GLU A 196 12.27 22.34 34.72
N ASN A 197 11.13 21.72 35.05
CA ASN A 197 10.17 22.23 36.03
C ASN A 197 10.14 21.43 37.35
N TYR A 198 10.60 20.18 37.34
CA TYR A 198 10.48 19.26 38.46
C TYR A 198 11.78 18.48 38.70
N ASP A 199 12.20 18.38 39.95
CA ASP A 199 13.32 17.50 40.34
C ASP A 199 12.94 16.03 40.35
N LYS A 200 11.71 15.78 40.80
CA LYS A 200 11.11 14.46 40.93
C LYS A 200 9.63 14.53 40.62
N LEU A 201 9.10 13.44 40.06
CA LEU A 201 7.66 13.22 39.89
C LEU A 201 7.32 11.78 40.23
N SER A 202 6.14 11.55 40.80
CA SER A 202 5.62 10.19 40.90
C SER A 202 5.10 9.73 39.54
N LEU A 203 5.06 8.42 39.35
CA LEU A 203 4.54 7.81 38.13
C LEU A 203 3.05 8.13 37.91
N ARG A 204 2.31 8.36 39.00
CA ARG A 204 0.93 8.85 38.96
C ARG A 204 0.84 10.28 38.42
N ASP A 205 1.69 11.19 38.89
CA ASP A 205 1.69 12.57 38.40
C ASP A 205 2.01 12.61 36.90
N ILE A 206 2.99 11.81 36.47
CA ILE A 206 3.35 11.69 35.05
C ILE A 206 2.18 11.10 34.25
N SER A 207 1.52 10.07 34.77
CA SER A 207 0.33 9.46 34.16
C SER A 207 -0.79 10.47 33.94
N GLU A 208 -1.07 11.32 34.94
CA GLU A 208 -2.07 12.38 34.87
C GLU A 208 -1.66 13.46 33.85
N MET A 209 -0.41 13.92 33.88
CA MET A 209 0.11 14.93 32.95
C MET A 209 0.12 14.48 31.49
N LEU A 210 0.41 13.19 31.25
CA LEU A 210 0.46 12.61 29.90
C LEU A 210 -0.88 11.98 29.46
N ALA A 211 -1.89 11.94 30.34
CA ALA A 211 -3.17 11.28 30.10
C ALA A 211 -3.02 9.82 29.60
N ILE A 212 -2.08 9.07 30.17
CA ILE A 212 -1.82 7.66 29.85
C ILE A 212 -1.83 6.81 31.12
N ALA A 213 -2.17 5.53 30.99
CA ALA A 213 -2.19 4.62 32.13
C ALA A 213 -0.80 4.48 32.77
N PRO A 214 -0.68 4.38 34.11
CA PRO A 214 0.60 4.28 34.80
C PRO A 214 1.49 3.16 34.25
N GLU A 215 0.93 1.98 33.94
CA GLU A 215 1.69 0.85 33.41
C GLU A 215 2.40 1.20 32.08
N LYS A 216 1.79 2.08 31.29
CA LYS A 216 2.36 2.59 30.03
C LYS A 216 3.44 3.65 30.25
N VAL A 217 3.39 4.38 31.36
CA VAL A 217 4.44 5.33 31.73
C VAL A 217 5.73 4.57 32.03
N GLU A 218 5.66 3.43 32.73
CA GLU A 218 6.85 2.61 33.01
C GLU A 218 7.49 2.08 31.73
N ASP A 219 6.69 1.58 30.78
CA ASP A 219 7.16 1.17 29.44
C ASP A 219 7.95 2.32 28.76
N ILE A 220 7.43 3.55 28.84
CA ILE A 220 8.04 4.75 28.24
C ILE A 220 9.34 5.14 28.95
N ILE A 221 9.36 5.08 30.28
CA ILE A 221 10.57 5.38 31.08
C ILE A 221 11.69 4.44 30.65
N ASN A 222 11.42 3.14 30.57
CA ASN A 222 12.41 2.14 30.16
C ASN A 222 12.93 2.37 28.73
N LEU A 223 12.12 2.96 27.84
CA LEU A 223 12.54 3.32 26.47
C LEU A 223 13.43 4.58 26.40
N ILE A 224 13.33 5.47 27.39
CA ILE A 224 13.98 6.79 27.36
C ILE A 224 15.18 6.87 28.29
N ILE A 225 15.19 6.13 29.41
CA ILE A 225 16.20 6.25 30.46
C ILE A 225 17.63 5.96 29.95
N ASP A 226 17.78 5.01 29.03
CA ASP A 226 19.07 4.61 28.48
C ASP A 226 19.53 5.47 27.27
N LYS A 227 18.71 6.45 26.83
CA LYS A 227 19.07 7.30 25.69
C LYS A 227 20.18 8.29 26.08
N GLN A 228 21.09 8.56 25.14
CA GLN A 228 22.08 9.63 25.31
C GLN A 228 21.36 10.96 25.52
N LYS A 229 21.74 11.72 26.57
CA LYS A 229 21.06 12.95 27.03
C LYS A 229 19.62 12.71 27.53
N SER A 230 19.33 11.54 28.09
CA SER A 230 18.04 11.30 28.74
C SER A 230 17.73 12.40 29.77
N PRO A 231 16.51 12.97 29.77
CA PRO A 231 16.08 13.87 30.84
C PRO A 231 15.88 13.11 32.16
N ILE A 232 15.91 11.78 32.15
CA ILE A 232 15.70 10.93 33.32
C ILE A 232 17.05 10.57 33.93
N LYS A 233 17.24 10.90 35.20
CA LYS A 233 18.42 10.51 35.99
C LYS A 233 18.30 9.10 36.54
N LYS A 234 17.14 8.81 37.14
CA LYS A 234 16.87 7.55 37.83
C LYS A 234 15.38 7.32 37.94
N TYR A 235 14.97 6.06 37.80
CA TYR A 235 13.64 5.59 38.17
C TYR A 235 13.75 4.63 39.37
N THR A 236 12.97 4.87 40.42
CA THR A 236 12.97 4.05 41.64
C THR A 236 11.66 3.27 41.72
N LYS A 237 11.70 1.98 41.37
CA LYS A 237 10.50 1.12 41.29
C LYS A 237 9.75 0.93 42.61
N TYR A 238 10.47 0.94 43.74
CA TYR A 238 9.84 0.69 45.05
C TYR A 238 8.79 1.75 45.43
N ASN A 239 9.05 3.01 45.12
CA ASN A 239 8.16 4.14 45.44
C ASN A 239 7.54 4.79 44.19
N ASN A 240 7.75 4.21 43.00
CA ASN A 240 7.29 4.73 41.72
C ASN A 240 7.68 6.20 41.47
N GLU A 241 8.88 6.60 41.89
CA GLU A 241 9.39 7.95 41.68
C GLU A 241 10.43 8.02 40.57
N LEU A 242 10.26 9.02 39.70
CA LEU A 242 11.21 9.41 38.68
C LEU A 242 12.00 10.63 39.16
N THR A 243 13.33 10.60 39.02
CA THR A 243 14.22 11.74 39.26
C THR A 243 14.79 12.21 37.93
N PHE A 244 14.77 13.51 37.67
CA PHE A 244 15.24 14.09 36.41
C PHE A 244 16.71 14.56 36.46
N ASN A 245 17.33 14.64 35.29
CA ASN A 245 18.59 15.36 35.05
C ASN A 245 18.23 16.83 34.78
N ARG A 246 18.80 17.76 35.56
CA ARG A 246 18.74 19.19 35.26
C ARG A 246 19.75 19.56 34.19
#